data_AF-E3HES2-F1
#
_entry.id   AF-E3HES2-F1
#
_cell.length_a   1.000
_cell.length_b   1.000
_cell.length_c   1.000
_cell.angle_alpha   90.00
_cell.angle_beta   90.00
_cell.angle_gamma   90.00
#
_symmetry.space_group_name_H-M   'P 1'
#
loop_
_entity.id
_entity.type
_entity.pdbx_description
1 polymer ?
#
loop_
_entity_poly.entity_id
_entity_poly.type
_entity_poly.pdbx_seq_one_letter_code
_entity_poly.pdbx_strand_id
1 'polypeptide(L)'
;MHDNPTLEPGTSQLGNLLQFLAWIAERPRTYAQTMDAWRSSCPRLSAWEDATANGLVDMSEDREEAHTEPVVILTQKGQTLLASASGSTRS
;
A
#
# COMPACT_ATOMS: atom_id res chain seq x y z
N MET A 1 -17.27 20.33 -5.90
CA MET A 1 -17.33 18.85 -6.01
C MET A 1 -16.01 18.50 -6.64
N HIS A 2 -15.04 18.08 -5.82
CA HIS A 2 -13.67 17.87 -6.27
C HIS A 2 -13.56 16.39 -6.65
N ASP A 3 -14.04 16.10 -7.85
CA ASP A 3 -13.90 14.82 -8.50
C ASP A 3 -12.56 14.82 -9.24
N ASN A 4 -11.78 13.78 -8.96
CA ASN A 4 -10.56 13.31 -9.64
C ASN A 4 -9.22 13.58 -8.91
N PRO A 5 -8.72 12.62 -8.12
CA PRO A 5 -7.29 12.50 -7.92
C PRO A 5 -6.70 11.84 -9.18
N THR A 6 -6.46 12.63 -10.24
CA THR A 6 -5.44 12.24 -11.23
C THR A 6 -4.15 12.18 -10.43
N LEU A 7 -3.68 10.97 -10.21
CA LEU A 7 -2.35 10.72 -9.71
C LEU A 7 -1.38 11.39 -10.68
N GLU A 8 -0.87 12.57 -10.31
CA GLU A 8 0.35 13.18 -10.88
C GLU A 8 1.54 12.96 -9.91
N PRO A 9 1.87 11.72 -9.49
CA PRO A 9 3.04 11.49 -8.67
C PRO A 9 4.27 11.72 -9.54
N GLY A 10 5.23 12.48 -9.01
CA GLY A 10 6.59 12.41 -9.52
C GLY A 10 7.03 10.94 -9.55
N THR A 11 7.76 10.52 -10.58
CA THR A 11 8.13 9.11 -10.83
C THR A 11 8.72 8.39 -9.60
N SER A 12 9.39 9.13 -8.72
CA SER A 12 9.92 8.66 -7.43
C SER A 12 8.85 8.17 -6.45
N GLN A 13 7.65 8.77 -6.47
CA GLN A 13 6.56 8.46 -5.58
C GLN A 13 5.80 7.20 -6.03
N LEU A 14 5.67 7.00 -7.34
CA LEU A 14 5.14 5.75 -7.90
C LEU A 14 6.07 4.56 -7.56
N GLY A 15 7.39 4.76 -7.62
CA GLY A 15 8.37 3.75 -7.21
C GLY A 15 8.25 3.34 -5.74
N ASN A 16 8.10 4.30 -4.83
CA ASN A 16 7.89 4.03 -3.40
C ASN A 16 6.56 3.31 -3.15
N LEU A 17 5.49 3.69 -3.86
CA LEU A 17 4.19 3.04 -3.78
C LEU A 17 4.27 1.57 -4.24
N LEU A 18 4.89 1.29 -5.38
CA LEU A 18 5.05 -0.07 -5.87
C LEU A 18 5.92 -0.93 -4.94
N GLN A 19 6.99 -0.37 -4.38
CA GLN A 19 7.81 -1.03 -3.34
C GLN A 19 7.00 -1.32 -2.09
N PHE A 20 6.13 -0.40 -1.66
CA PHE A 20 5.22 -0.61 -0.54
C PHE A 20 4.24 -1.77 -0.81
N LEU A 21 3.59 -1.78 -1.98
CA LEU A 21 2.65 -2.84 -2.34
C LEU A 21 3.35 -4.20 -2.46
N ALA A 22 4.53 -4.25 -3.08
CA ALA A 22 5.34 -5.46 -3.17
C ALA A 22 5.69 -5.98 -1.77
N TRP A 23 6.11 -5.07 -0.87
CA TRP A 23 6.43 -5.42 0.51
C TRP A 23 5.22 -6.04 1.22
N ILE A 24 4.03 -5.44 1.15
CA ILE A 24 2.80 -6.01 1.74
C ILE A 24 2.44 -7.36 1.10
N ALA A 25 2.62 -7.51 -0.22
CA ALA A 25 2.33 -8.78 -0.92
C ALA A 25 3.17 -9.96 -0.44
N GLU A 26 4.40 -9.73 0.03
CA GLU A 26 5.28 -10.81 0.51
C GLU A 26 4.73 -11.55 1.73
N ARG A 27 4.07 -10.84 2.65
CA ARG A 27 3.43 -11.42 3.83
C ARG A 27 2.40 -10.45 4.43
N PRO A 28 1.26 -10.95 4.93
CA PRO A 28 0.33 -10.15 5.72
C PRO A 28 1.07 -9.53 6.92
N ARG A 29 0.85 -8.25 7.19
CA ARG A 29 1.50 -7.52 8.30
C ARG A 29 0.47 -6.67 9.02
N THR A 30 0.65 -6.49 10.33
CA THR A 30 -0.25 -5.63 11.10
C THR A 30 -0.01 -4.16 10.79
N TYR A 31 -0.99 -3.32 11.08
CA TYR A 31 -0.85 -1.87 10.98
C TYR A 31 0.33 -1.36 11.81
N ALA A 32 0.54 -1.89 13.02
CA ALA A 32 1.67 -1.49 13.87
C ALA A 32 3.01 -1.81 13.21
N GLN A 33 3.18 -3.03 12.65
CA GLN A 33 4.40 -3.40 11.91
C GLN A 33 4.61 -2.54 10.66
N THR A 34 3.52 -2.21 9.97
CA THR A 34 3.55 -1.38 8.77
C THR A 34 3.99 0.04 9.13
N MET A 35 3.39 0.64 10.16
CA MET A 35 3.76 1.96 10.62
C MET A 35 5.19 2.00 11.18
N ASP A 36 5.64 0.98 11.91
CA ASP A 36 7.01 0.91 12.41
C ASP A 36 8.05 0.95 11.27
N ALA A 37 7.83 0.13 10.23
CA ALA A 37 8.73 0.05 9.08
C ALA A 37 8.71 1.33 8.22
N TRP A 38 7.56 1.97 8.04
CA TRP A 38 7.37 3.07 7.08
C TRP A 38 7.44 4.48 7.70
N ARG A 39 7.16 4.64 9.01
CA ARG A 39 7.21 5.94 9.72
C ARG A 39 8.64 6.44 9.95
N SER A 40 9.61 5.54 10.04
CA SER A 40 11.04 5.87 10.28
C SER A 40 11.79 6.29 9.00
N SER A 41 11.15 6.15 7.84
CA SER A 41 11.75 6.46 6.54
C SER A 41 11.00 7.61 5.88
N CYS A 42 11.33 8.87 6.18
CA CYS A 42 10.82 10.01 5.41
C CYS A 42 11.63 10.09 4.10
N PRO A 43 11.12 9.60 2.94
CA PRO A 43 9.89 10.05 2.28
C PRO A 43 8.86 8.94 1.97
N ARG A 44 8.91 7.83 2.70
CA ARG A 44 8.09 6.63 2.48
C ARG A 44 6.71 6.68 3.13
N LEU A 45 6.43 7.61 4.05
CA LEU A 45 5.09 7.81 4.61
C LEU A 45 4.06 8.11 3.50
N SER A 46 4.47 8.86 2.47
CA SER A 46 3.61 9.19 1.34
C SER A 46 3.14 7.95 0.57
N ALA A 47 3.93 6.85 0.54
CA ALA A 47 3.49 5.61 -0.11
C ALA A 47 2.33 4.92 0.63
N TRP A 48 2.33 4.97 1.97
CA TRP A 48 1.20 4.49 2.79
C TRP A 48 -0.05 5.35 2.57
N GLU A 49 0.12 6.68 2.59
CA GLU A 49 -0.96 7.63 2.37
C GLU A 49 -1.56 7.47 0.96
N ASP A 50 -0.72 7.37 -0.07
CA ASP A 50 -1.14 7.09 -1.44
C ASP A 50 -1.86 5.73 -1.53
N ALA A 51 -1.33 4.67 -0.92
CA ALA A 51 -1.95 3.35 -0.98
C ALA A 51 -3.35 3.35 -0.34
N THR A 52 -3.49 4.03 0.80
CA THR A 52 -4.76 4.13 1.53
C THR A 52 -5.73 5.05 0.81
N ALA A 53 -5.30 6.24 0.37
CA ALA A 53 -6.13 7.20 -0.36
C ALA A 53 -6.63 6.65 -1.70
N ASN A 54 -5.85 5.78 -2.35
CA ASN A 54 -6.22 5.14 -3.60
C ASN A 54 -6.99 3.83 -3.43
N GLY A 55 -7.22 3.35 -2.21
CA GLY A 55 -7.86 2.06 -1.95
C GLY A 55 -7.06 0.87 -2.52
N LEU A 56 -5.73 0.95 -2.50
CA LEU A 56 -4.82 -0.12 -2.95
C LEU A 56 -4.57 -1.13 -1.83
N VAL A 57 -4.74 -0.70 -0.58
CA VAL A 57 -4.70 -1.54 0.61
C VAL A 57 -5.98 -1.41 1.41
N ASP A 58 -6.30 -2.47 2.14
CA ASP A 58 -7.39 -2.52 3.10
C ASP A 58 -6.87 -3.00 4.45
N MET A 59 -7.62 -2.71 5.51
CA MET A 59 -7.32 -3.17 6.85
C MET A 59 -8.38 -4.19 7.23
N SER A 60 -8.00 -5.46 7.23
CA SER A 60 -8.88 -6.52 7.71
C SER A 60 -9.06 -6.34 9.21
N GLU A 61 -10.21 -5.79 9.58
CA GLU A 61 -10.73 -5.87 10.94
C GLU A 61 -11.27 -7.28 11.10
N ASP A 62 -10.42 -8.21 11.54
CA ASP A 62 -10.89 -9.55 11.91
C ASP A 62 -11.73 -9.39 13.19
N ARG A 63 -13.00 -9.04 12.98
CA ARG A 63 -13.94 -8.60 14.03
C ARG A 63 -14.30 -9.72 15.01
N GLU A 64 -13.95 -10.95 14.67
CA GLU A 64 -14.19 -12.15 15.47
C GLU A 64 -13.29 -12.18 16.72
N GLU A 65 -12.14 -11.50 16.68
CA GLU A 65 -11.20 -11.41 17.81
C GLU A 65 -10.94 -9.95 18.18
N ALA A 66 -11.70 -9.43 19.15
CA ALA A 66 -11.66 -8.04 19.64
C ALA A 66 -10.29 -7.54 20.15
N HIS A 67 -9.25 -8.36 20.09
CA HIS A 67 -7.89 -8.09 20.56
C HIS A 67 -6.83 -8.19 19.46
N THR A 68 -7.20 -8.52 18.21
CA THR A 68 -6.25 -8.66 17.11
C THR A 68 -5.98 -7.31 16.45
N GLU A 69 -4.70 -7.01 16.21
CA GLU A 69 -4.31 -5.82 15.47
C GLU A 69 -4.79 -5.91 14.02
N PRO A 70 -5.31 -4.81 13.44
CA PRO A 70 -5.76 -4.82 12.05
C PRO A 70 -4.61 -5.19 11.12
N VAL A 71 -4.87 -6.13 10.21
CA VAL A 71 -3.89 -6.61 9.24
C VAL A 71 -4.05 -5.82 7.94
N VAL A 72 -2.94 -5.28 7.45
CA VAL A 72 -2.89 -4.59 6.16
C VAL A 72 -2.80 -5.64 5.05
N ILE A 73 -3.77 -5.61 4.14
CA ILE A 73 -3.85 -6.51 2.99
C ILE A 73 -3.96 -5.71 1.68
N LEU A 74 -3.53 -6.32 0.57
CA LEU A 74 -3.72 -5.70 -0.75
C LEU A 74 -5.16 -5.90 -1.24
N THR A 75 -5.79 -4.82 -1.70
CA THR A 75 -7.05 -4.93 -2.44
C THR A 75 -6.80 -5.50 -3.83
N GLN A 76 -7.88 -5.90 -4.52
CA GLN A 76 -7.81 -6.29 -5.93
C GLN A 76 -7.15 -5.20 -6.79
N LYS A 77 -7.40 -3.92 -6.48
CA LYS A 77 -6.82 -2.76 -7.17
C LYS A 77 -5.31 -2.68 -6.94
N GLY A 78 -4.86 -2.83 -5.69
CA GLY A 78 -3.44 -2.86 -5.34
C GLY A 78 -2.68 -4.01 -6.01
N GLN A 79 -3.28 -5.21 -6.01
CA GLN A 79 -2.71 -6.39 -6.68
C GLN A 79 -2.57 -6.18 -8.20
N THR A 80 -3.59 -5.59 -8.84
CA THR A 80 -3.56 -5.31 -10.29
C THR A 80 -2.49 -4.29 -10.66
N LEU A 81 -2.35 -3.22 -9.87
CA LEU A 81 -1.32 -2.20 -10.08
C LEU A 81 0.09 -2.80 -9.93
N LEU A 82 0.31 -3.59 -8.88
CA LEU A 82 1.58 -4.27 -8.64
C LEU A 82 1.92 -5.22 -9.78
N ALA A 83 0.97 -6.05 -10.22
CA ALA A 83 1.17 -7.00 -11.31
C ALA A 83 1.52 -6.31 -12.64
N SER A 84 0.89 -5.18 -12.93
CA SER A 84 1.14 -4.39 -14.14
C SER A 84 2.57 -3.81 -14.16
N ALA A 85 3.09 -3.40 -13.00
CA ALA A 85 4.45 -2.90 -12.86
C ALA A 85 5.50 -4.02 -12.90
N SER A 86 5.25 -5.15 -12.23
CA SER A 86 6.14 -6.31 -12.23
C SER A 86 6.23 -6.99 -13.59
N GLY A 87 5.14 -6.97 -14.38
CA GLY A 87 5.12 -7.47 -15.75
C GLY A 87 5.99 -6.67 -16.73
N SER A 88 6.33 -5.42 -16.39
CA SER A 88 7.17 -4.55 -17.23
C SER A 88 8.68 -4.73 -17.01
N THR A 89 9.11 -5.51 -16.00
CA THR A 89 10.54 -5.75 -15.65
C THR A 89 11.03 -7.15 -16.06
N ARG A 90 10.41 -7.78 -17.07
CA ARG A 90 10.95 -9.00 -17.70
C ARG A 90 10.95 -8.87 -19.22
N SER A 91 11.92 -8.15 -19.76
CA SER A 91 12.40 -8.27 -21.15
C SER A 91 13.92 -8.32 -21.15
#